data_AF-A0A932YK92-F1
#
_entry.id   AF-A0A932YK92-F1
#
_cell.length_a   1.000
_cell.length_b   1.000
_cell.length_c   1.000
_cell.angle_alpha   90.00
_cell.angle_beta   90.00
_cell.angle_gamma   90.00
#
_symmetry.space_group_name_H-M   'P 1'
#
loop_
_entity.id
_entity.type
_entity.pdbx_description
1 polymer ?
#
loop_
_entity_poly.entity_id
_entity_poly.type
_entity_poly.pdbx_seq_one_letter_code
_entity_poly.pdbx_strand_id
1 'polypeptide(L)'
;MGIDTDTIENLVKNPEKTGFTKHVVSYVFGLVGKSKNKLSISNGKDLDRIFKEYRVILGIDRLDYTKGLRLRLMAIDRFFERHPDYIGQVIYLGILAPSREAIPAYVTLRKDIKELTRQINEKYGTKNWQPIHLSHEVYSRQKVMNLYKRANLCLVTPLDDGMNLVSKEFVVASYFAPDPGMLVLSQFAGSSIDLTQSLIVNPYNIDEVVSAIKRGLEMSKQEKTRRIKVMKETLDDRNMYQWAQSFVRNAVEAVNRKRS
;
A
#
# COMPACT_ATOMS: atom_id res chain seq x y z
N MET A 1 3.70 -9.41 -16.89
CA MET A 1 4.26 -8.04 -17.05
C MET A 1 5.35 -7.84 -16.02
N GLY A 2 6.56 -7.53 -16.46
CA GLY A 2 7.72 -7.28 -15.59
C GLY A 2 7.73 -5.86 -15.01
N ILE A 3 8.65 -5.61 -14.09
CA ILE A 3 8.91 -4.29 -13.50
C ILE A 3 10.36 -3.87 -13.79
N ASP A 4 10.61 -2.57 -13.92
CA ASP A 4 11.96 -2.01 -13.97
C ASP A 4 12.54 -1.97 -12.56
N THR A 5 13.23 -3.03 -12.16
CA THR A 5 13.84 -3.12 -10.84
C THR A 5 14.96 -2.09 -10.69
N ASP A 6 15.84 -1.93 -11.68
CA ASP A 6 16.99 -1.01 -11.67
C ASP A 6 16.61 0.43 -11.34
N THR A 7 15.57 0.96 -12.00
CA THR A 7 15.08 2.32 -11.72
C THR A 7 14.61 2.44 -10.27
N ILE A 8 13.91 1.43 -9.74
CA ILE A 8 13.43 1.45 -8.36
C ILE A 8 14.59 1.32 -7.39
N GLU A 9 15.56 0.44 -7.65
CA GLU A 9 16.75 0.30 -6.81
C GLU A 9 17.51 1.62 -6.69
N ASN A 10 17.71 2.31 -7.82
CA ASN A 10 18.40 3.59 -7.85
C ASN A 10 17.69 4.65 -7.00
N LEU A 11 16.35 4.71 -7.06
CA LEU A 11 15.56 5.61 -6.22
C LEU A 11 15.66 5.23 -4.72
N VAL A 12 15.70 3.94 -4.39
CA VAL A 12 15.74 3.48 -3.00
C VAL A 12 17.13 3.63 -2.36
N LYS A 13 18.20 3.51 -3.16
CA LYS A 13 19.61 3.65 -2.74
C LYS A 13 20.06 5.11 -2.66
N ASN A 14 19.51 5.99 -3.49
CA ASN A 14 19.83 7.42 -3.52
C ASN A 14 18.63 8.29 -3.06
N PRO A 15 18.22 8.23 -1.79
CA PRO A 15 17.19 9.14 -1.30
C PRO A 15 17.75 10.57 -1.30
N GLU A 16 17.03 11.53 -1.89
CA GLU A 16 17.36 12.94 -1.67
C GLU A 16 17.32 13.27 -0.16
N LYS A 17 18.03 14.33 0.26
CA LYS A 17 17.80 15.01 1.55
C LYS A 17 16.44 15.72 1.57
N THR A 18 15.38 15.05 1.15
CA THR A 18 14.03 15.61 1.19
C THR A 18 13.43 15.32 2.55
N GLY A 19 13.42 16.34 3.42
CA GLY A 19 12.33 16.43 4.38
C GLY A 19 11.00 16.39 3.60
N PHE A 20 9.98 15.74 4.14
CA PHE A 20 8.68 15.51 3.46
C PHE A 20 7.88 16.83 3.25
N THR A 21 8.43 17.86 2.62
CA THR A 21 7.94 19.25 2.68
C THR A 21 6.59 19.54 2.03
N LYS A 22 5.87 18.55 1.46
CA LYS A 22 4.52 18.77 0.93
C LYS A 22 3.49 17.73 1.38
N HIS A 23 2.46 18.30 2.00
CA HIS A 23 1.13 17.84 2.40
C HIS A 23 0.96 16.32 2.58
N VAL A 24 0.74 15.94 3.83
CA VAL A 24 -0.10 14.78 4.15
C VAL A 24 -1.31 15.41 4.80
N VAL A 25 -2.32 15.75 4.01
CA VAL A 25 -3.56 16.22 4.61
C VAL A 25 -4.12 15.04 5.38
N SER A 26 -4.03 15.05 6.72
CA SER A 26 -5.02 14.34 7.53
C SER A 26 -6.33 15.00 7.19
N TYR A 27 -7.06 14.38 6.28
CA TYR A 27 -8.41 14.78 6.03
C TYR A 27 -9.24 14.37 7.25
N VAL A 28 -9.29 15.24 8.25
CA VAL A 28 -10.49 15.41 9.04
C VAL A 28 -11.50 16.08 8.10
N PHE A 29 -12.15 15.30 7.24
CA PHE A 29 -13.24 15.81 6.40
C PHE A 29 -14.40 16.19 7.33
N GLY A 30 -14.48 17.47 7.69
CA GLY A 30 -15.68 18.07 8.29
C GLY A 30 -15.53 18.55 9.72
N LEU A 31 -14.84 19.68 9.94
CA LEU A 31 -15.20 20.64 10.99
C LEU A 31 -14.90 22.06 10.48
N VAL A 32 -15.82 22.61 9.67
CA VAL A 32 -16.02 24.06 9.63
C VAL A 32 -16.85 24.39 10.87
N GLY A 33 -16.17 24.50 12.00
CA GLY A 33 -16.80 24.76 13.29
C GLY A 33 -15.72 25.11 14.29
N LYS A 34 -15.82 26.31 14.88
CA LYS A 34 -14.86 26.92 15.79
C LYS A 34 -14.52 25.99 16.97
N SER A 35 -13.44 25.21 16.86
CA SER A 35 -12.78 24.60 18.01
C SER A 35 -11.28 24.54 17.75
N LYS A 36 -10.52 25.25 18.60
CA LYS A 36 -9.06 25.42 18.52
C LYS A 36 -8.31 24.17 19.01
N ASN A 37 -8.59 23.00 18.44
CA ASN A 37 -7.76 21.80 18.60
C ASN A 37 -7.58 21.12 17.25
N LYS A 38 -6.82 21.78 16.37
CA LYS A 38 -6.35 21.23 15.10
C LYS A 38 -5.12 20.34 15.36
N LEU A 39 -5.33 19.02 15.42
CA LEU A 39 -4.36 18.10 14.80
C LEU A 39 -4.75 17.95 13.32
N SER A 40 -4.72 19.07 12.59
CA SER A 40 -4.54 19.01 11.15
C SER A 40 -3.10 18.59 10.92
N ILE A 41 -2.87 17.45 10.27
CA ILE A 41 -1.52 17.09 9.81
C ILE A 41 -1.11 18.13 8.78
N SER A 42 -0.43 19.16 9.29
CA SER A 42 0.16 20.24 8.54
C SER A 42 1.66 20.08 8.74
N ASN A 43 2.35 19.69 7.68
CA ASN A 43 3.81 19.62 7.50
C ASN A 43 4.39 18.20 7.46
N GLY A 44 5.37 18.00 6.57
CA GLY A 44 6.19 16.78 6.45
C GLY A 44 6.85 16.26 7.71
N LYS A 45 6.91 17.08 8.75
CA LYS A 45 7.40 16.69 10.07
C LYS A 45 6.52 15.61 10.73
N ASP A 46 5.29 15.40 10.27
CA ASP A 46 4.36 14.43 10.85
C ASP A 46 4.48 13.00 10.30
N LEU A 47 4.85 12.80 9.03
CA LEU A 47 5.11 11.43 8.55
C LEU A 47 6.33 10.84 9.25
N ASP A 48 7.38 11.64 9.40
CA ASP A 48 8.58 11.19 10.10
C ASP A 48 8.30 10.79 11.54
N ARG A 49 7.45 11.57 12.21
CA ARG A 49 6.94 11.27 13.53
C ARG A 49 6.11 10.00 13.54
N ILE A 50 5.16 9.84 12.61
CA ILE A 50 4.30 8.67 12.49
C ILE A 50 5.12 7.38 12.40
N PHE A 51 6.10 7.32 11.49
CA PHE A 51 6.93 6.14 11.29
C PHE A 51 7.95 5.92 12.43
N LYS A 52 8.15 6.92 13.30
CA LYS A 52 9.00 6.81 14.48
C LYS A 52 8.22 6.33 15.70
N GLU A 53 6.97 6.76 15.85
CA GLU A 53 6.12 6.49 17.01
C GLU A 53 5.27 5.22 16.85
N TYR A 54 4.90 4.87 15.61
CA TYR A 54 3.93 3.82 15.34
C TYR A 54 4.42 2.81 14.33
N ARG A 55 3.81 1.64 14.39
CA ARG A 55 3.93 0.60 13.37
C ARG A 55 2.96 0.93 12.23
N VAL A 56 3.47 1.06 11.02
CA VAL A 56 2.68 1.57 9.88
C VAL A 56 2.28 0.44 8.94
N ILE A 57 0.96 0.30 8.76
CA ILE A 57 0.35 -0.43 7.66
C ILE A 57 0.10 0.56 6.52
N LEU A 58 0.67 0.29 5.34
CA LEU A 58 0.61 1.18 4.20
C LEU A 58 -0.29 0.62 3.09
N GLY A 59 -1.20 1.44 2.56
CA GLY A 59 -1.91 1.17 1.32
C GLY A 59 -1.70 2.31 0.33
N ILE A 60 -1.22 2.02 -0.88
CA ILE A 60 -1.08 3.01 -1.95
C ILE A 60 -1.87 2.55 -3.15
N ASP A 61 -2.89 3.32 -3.54
CA ASP A 61 -3.79 2.94 -4.63
C ASP A 61 -4.34 4.19 -5.33
N ARG A 62 -4.95 3.99 -6.49
CA ARG A 62 -5.92 4.96 -7.02
C ARG A 62 -7.20 4.84 -6.21
N LEU A 63 -7.92 5.95 -6.05
CA LEU A 63 -9.29 5.91 -5.54
C LEU A 63 -10.19 5.25 -6.59
N ASP A 64 -10.28 3.92 -6.56
CA ASP A 64 -10.92 3.10 -7.60
C ASP A 64 -11.61 1.89 -6.95
N TYR A 65 -12.82 1.55 -7.42
CA TYR A 65 -13.66 0.51 -6.80
C TYR A 65 -13.05 -0.90 -6.92
N THR A 66 -12.19 -1.12 -7.91
CA THR A 66 -11.46 -2.39 -8.09
C THR A 66 -10.42 -2.63 -7.00
N LYS A 67 -9.99 -1.58 -6.28
CA LYS A 67 -8.91 -1.68 -5.28
C LYS A 67 -9.34 -2.18 -3.91
N GLY A 68 -10.63 -2.50 -3.75
CA GLY A 68 -11.15 -3.11 -2.51
C GLY A 68 -11.02 -2.20 -1.28
N LEU A 69 -10.98 -0.88 -1.47
CA LEU A 69 -10.66 0.08 -0.40
C LEU A 69 -11.65 0.01 0.78
N ARG A 70 -12.95 -0.23 0.51
CA ARG A 70 -13.98 -0.39 1.56
C ARG A 70 -13.71 -1.63 2.40
N LEU A 71 -13.49 -2.78 1.76
CA LEU A 71 -13.18 -4.04 2.43
C LEU A 71 -11.88 -3.95 3.22
N ARG A 72 -10.87 -3.25 2.69
CA ARG A 72 -9.63 -2.98 3.41
C ARG A 72 -9.85 -2.20 4.70
N LEU A 73 -10.62 -1.10 4.66
CA LEU A 73 -10.95 -0.34 5.86
C LEU A 73 -11.76 -1.16 6.87
N MET A 74 -12.70 -1.99 6.40
CA MET A 74 -13.43 -2.93 7.26
C MET A 74 -12.50 -3.97 7.91
N ALA A 75 -11.47 -4.44 7.20
CA ALA A 75 -10.45 -5.32 7.77
C ALA A 75 -9.58 -4.61 8.81
N ILE A 76 -9.27 -3.33 8.63
CA ILE A 76 -8.57 -2.55 9.66
C ILE A 76 -9.46 -2.34 10.89
N ASP A 77 -10.75 -2.03 10.72
CA ASP A 77 -11.71 -1.94 11.83
C ASP A 77 -11.77 -3.27 12.61
N ARG A 78 -11.97 -4.38 11.89
CA ARG A 78 -12.02 -5.72 12.48
C ARG A 78 -10.71 -6.11 13.16
N PHE A 79 -9.57 -5.67 12.62
CA PHE A 79 -8.26 -5.91 13.23
C PHE A 79 -8.16 -5.26 14.61
N PHE A 80 -8.56 -3.99 14.75
CA PHE A 80 -8.57 -3.32 16.05
C PHE A 80 -9.61 -3.90 17.02
N GLU A 81 -10.76 -4.35 16.49
CA GLU A 81 -11.77 -5.03 17.31
C GLU A 81 -11.25 -6.35 17.89
N ARG A 82 -10.54 -7.16 17.09
CA ARG A 82 -10.00 -8.46 17.52
C ARG A 82 -8.69 -8.36 18.30
N HIS A 83 -7.92 -7.31 18.07
CA HIS A 83 -6.60 -7.12 18.65
C HIS A 83 -6.47 -5.71 19.25
N PRO A 84 -7.21 -5.43 20.34
CA PRO A 84 -7.23 -4.12 20.98
C PRO A 84 -5.88 -3.69 21.54
N ASP A 85 -4.96 -4.63 21.76
CA ASP A 85 -3.57 -4.39 22.14
C ASP A 85 -2.80 -3.54 21.12
N TYR A 86 -3.23 -3.51 19.85
CA TYR A 86 -2.62 -2.68 18.81
C TYR A 86 -3.16 -1.24 18.74
N ILE A 87 -4.22 -0.92 19.48
CA ILE A 87 -4.75 0.45 19.58
C ILE A 87 -3.67 1.34 20.22
N GLY A 88 -3.39 2.49 19.60
CA GLY A 88 -2.31 3.38 20.02
C GLY A 88 -0.90 2.97 19.56
N GLN A 89 -0.73 1.79 18.95
CA GLN A 89 0.57 1.27 18.51
C GLN A 89 0.70 1.15 16.99
N VAL A 90 -0.40 0.83 16.31
CA VAL A 90 -0.46 0.64 14.85
C VAL A 90 -1.25 1.77 14.21
N ILE A 91 -0.85 2.20 13.02
CA ILE A 91 -1.70 3.05 12.18
C ILE A 91 -1.83 2.47 10.78
N TYR A 92 -2.94 2.78 10.12
CA TYR A 92 -3.09 2.61 8.68
C TYR A 92 -2.88 3.95 7.98
N LEU A 93 -1.92 3.99 7.05
CA LEU A 93 -1.66 5.11 6.16
C LEU A 93 -2.09 4.76 4.74
N GLY A 94 -3.15 5.40 4.25
CA GLY A 94 -3.65 5.24 2.89
C GLY A 94 -3.28 6.42 2.01
N ILE A 95 -2.52 6.21 0.93
CA ILE A 95 -2.26 7.21 -0.12
C ILE A 95 -3.16 6.88 -1.31
N LEU A 96 -4.16 7.72 -1.55
CA LEU A 96 -5.19 7.52 -2.55
C LEU A 96 -5.04 8.57 -3.65
N ALA A 97 -4.44 8.19 -4.78
CA ALA A 97 -4.34 9.08 -5.93
C ALA A 97 -5.74 9.35 -6.52
N PRO A 98 -6.09 10.62 -6.81
CA PRO A 98 -7.35 10.96 -7.46
C PRO A 98 -7.53 10.19 -8.77
N SER A 99 -8.74 9.71 -9.04
CA SER A 99 -9.04 8.98 -10.27
C SER A 99 -10.49 9.19 -10.67
N ARG A 100 -10.70 9.56 -11.94
CA ARG A 100 -12.02 9.63 -12.60
C ARG A 100 -13.10 10.32 -11.75
N GLU A 101 -12.75 11.46 -11.15
CA GLU A 101 -13.55 12.12 -10.10
C GLU A 101 -14.94 12.60 -10.56
N ALA A 102 -15.15 12.76 -11.87
CA ALA A 102 -16.45 13.13 -12.43
C ALA A 102 -17.44 11.96 -12.52
N ILE A 103 -16.99 10.70 -12.39
CA ILE A 103 -17.86 9.53 -12.53
C ILE A 103 -18.61 9.29 -11.21
N PRO A 104 -19.96 9.18 -11.21
CA PRO A 104 -20.76 9.04 -10.00
C PRO A 104 -20.30 7.92 -9.07
N ALA A 105 -19.93 6.75 -9.61
CA ALA A 105 -19.42 5.63 -8.83
C ALA A 105 -18.14 5.98 -8.03
N TYR A 106 -17.24 6.78 -8.60
CA TYR A 106 -16.02 7.23 -7.92
C TYR A 106 -16.33 8.27 -6.84
N VAL A 107 -17.32 9.14 -7.06
CA VAL A 107 -17.80 10.09 -6.05
C VAL A 107 -18.42 9.36 -4.85
N THR A 108 -19.26 8.36 -5.10
CA THR A 108 -19.86 7.53 -4.04
C THR A 108 -18.79 6.78 -3.27
N LEU A 109 -17.87 6.10 -3.96
CA LEU A 109 -16.73 5.44 -3.30
C LEU A 109 -15.95 6.41 -2.41
N ARG A 110 -15.67 7.63 -2.90
CA ARG A 110 -14.99 8.65 -2.12
C ARG A 110 -15.74 9.01 -0.84
N LYS A 111 -17.07 9.14 -0.90
CA LYS A 111 -17.92 9.42 0.27
C LYS A 111 -17.87 8.25 1.26
N ASP A 112 -18.02 7.02 0.77
CA ASP A 112 -17.99 5.81 1.60
C ASP A 112 -16.67 5.65 2.34
N ILE A 113 -15.55 5.86 1.65
CA ILE A 113 -14.21 5.77 2.24
C ILE A 113 -14.00 6.84 3.31
N LYS A 114 -14.48 8.07 3.09
CA LYS A 114 -14.42 9.13 4.09
C LYS A 114 -15.25 8.80 5.31
N GLU A 115 -16.48 8.33 5.11
CA GLU A 115 -17.40 8.03 6.19
C GLU A 115 -16.91 6.85 7.04
N LEU A 116 -16.46 5.76 6.41
CA LEU A 116 -15.83 4.64 7.11
C LEU A 116 -14.59 5.09 7.89
N THR A 117 -13.74 5.92 7.29
CA THR A 117 -12.55 6.46 7.98
C THR A 117 -12.94 7.26 9.21
N ARG A 118 -13.95 8.14 9.09
CA ARG A 118 -14.46 8.95 10.20
C ARG A 118 -14.98 8.05 11.33
N GLN A 119 -15.81 7.07 11.00
CA GLN A 119 -16.38 6.13 11.98
C GLN A 119 -15.30 5.34 12.72
N ILE A 120 -14.29 4.82 12.01
CA ILE A 120 -13.18 4.06 12.64
C ILE A 120 -12.34 4.97 13.53
N ASN A 121 -12.03 6.18 13.06
CA ASN A 121 -11.28 7.17 13.84
C ASN A 121 -12.04 7.64 15.08
N GLU A 122 -13.36 7.79 15.01
CA GLU A 122 -14.19 8.10 16.18
C GLU A 122 -14.30 6.93 17.16
N LYS A 123 -14.36 5.69 16.64
CA LYS A 123 -14.48 4.48 17.43
C LYS A 123 -13.25 4.20 18.28
N TYR A 124 -12.04 4.38 17.73
CA TYR A 124 -10.79 4.02 18.43
C TYR A 124 -9.87 5.20 18.74
N GLY A 125 -9.99 6.31 18.01
CA GLY A 125 -9.07 7.43 18.11
C GLY A 125 -9.05 8.07 19.49
N THR A 126 -7.88 8.58 19.88
CA THR A 126 -7.67 9.33 21.11
C THR A 126 -7.22 10.75 20.79
N LYS A 127 -6.99 11.57 21.81
CA LYS A 127 -6.46 12.94 21.64
C LYS A 127 -5.13 12.98 20.88
N ASN A 128 -4.30 11.95 21.04
CA ASN A 128 -2.92 11.94 20.53
C ASN A 128 -2.67 10.89 19.44
N TRP A 129 -3.66 10.07 19.11
CA TRP A 129 -3.52 8.96 18.16
C TRP A 129 -4.80 8.78 17.35
N GLN A 130 -4.65 8.50 16.05
CA GLN A 130 -5.75 8.18 15.15
C GLN A 130 -5.38 6.91 14.38
N PRO A 131 -6.29 5.92 14.26
CA PRO A 131 -5.97 4.66 13.59
C PRO A 131 -5.80 4.81 12.07
N ILE A 132 -6.54 5.70 11.42
CA ILE A 132 -6.59 5.83 9.96
C ILE A 132 -6.14 7.23 9.52
N HIS A 133 -5.10 7.26 8.69
CA HIS A 133 -4.61 8.46 8.02
C HIS A 133 -4.75 8.29 6.50
N LEU A 134 -5.62 9.10 5.86
CA LEU A 134 -5.78 9.09 4.40
C LEU A 134 -5.26 10.37 3.78
N SER A 135 -4.41 10.24 2.75
CA SER A 135 -3.99 11.33 1.87
C SER A 135 -4.62 11.14 0.50
N HIS A 136 -5.29 12.16 -0.02
CA HIS A 136 -5.92 12.12 -1.34
C HIS A 136 -5.15 12.98 -2.35
N GLU A 137 -3.93 12.54 -2.68
CA GLU A 137 -2.95 13.29 -3.46
C GLU A 137 -2.05 12.34 -4.27
N VAL A 138 -1.38 12.88 -5.29
CA VAL A 138 -0.35 12.13 -6.04
C VAL A 138 1.02 12.40 -5.41
N TYR A 139 1.71 11.35 -5.01
CA TYR A 139 3.07 11.46 -4.46
C TYR A 139 4.10 11.20 -5.55
N SER A 140 5.26 11.85 -5.45
CA SER A 140 6.39 11.54 -6.33
C SER A 140 6.85 10.11 -6.11
N ARG A 141 7.37 9.48 -7.17
CA ARG A 141 7.87 8.09 -7.12
C ARG A 141 8.89 7.91 -5.98
N GLN A 142 9.77 8.88 -5.79
CA GLN A 142 10.74 8.90 -4.68
C GLN A 142 10.07 8.88 -3.30
N LYS A 143 9.04 9.71 -3.09
CA LYS A 143 8.29 9.75 -1.82
C LYS A 143 7.61 8.41 -1.55
N VAL A 144 7.02 7.79 -2.58
CA VAL A 144 6.41 6.46 -2.49
C VAL A 144 7.45 5.39 -2.11
N MET A 145 8.62 5.36 -2.76
CA MET A 145 9.69 4.42 -2.40
C MET A 145 10.16 4.57 -0.95
N ASN A 146 10.28 5.81 -0.47
CA ASN A 146 10.63 6.08 0.93
C ASN A 146 9.54 5.61 1.90
N LEU A 147 8.26 5.70 1.54
CA LEU A 147 7.16 5.15 2.35
C LEU A 147 7.22 3.62 2.39
N TYR A 148 7.41 2.96 1.24
CA TYR A 148 7.53 1.50 1.18
C TYR A 148 8.68 0.99 2.05
N LYS A 149 9.86 1.63 1.97
CA LYS A 149 11.05 1.25 2.75
C LYS A 149 10.84 1.33 4.27
N ARG A 150 9.88 2.15 4.74
CA ARG A 150 9.62 2.40 6.17
C ARG A 150 8.39 1.68 6.71
N ALA A 151 7.49 1.22 5.84
CA ALA A 151 6.27 0.54 6.24
C ALA A 151 6.57 -0.83 6.85
N ASN A 152 5.90 -1.17 7.95
CA ASN A 152 6.02 -2.49 8.55
C ASN A 152 5.17 -3.53 7.81
N LEU A 153 4.08 -3.08 7.19
CA LEU A 153 3.19 -3.91 6.39
C LEU A 153 2.68 -3.11 5.19
N CYS A 154 2.54 -3.74 4.03
CA CYS A 154 1.81 -3.17 2.90
C CYS A 154 0.58 -4.01 2.58
N LEU A 155 -0.59 -3.37 2.51
CA LEU A 155 -1.86 -4.00 2.13
C LEU A 155 -2.19 -3.70 0.68
N VAL A 156 -2.07 -4.72 -0.15
CA VAL A 156 -2.49 -4.69 -1.55
C VAL A 156 -3.66 -5.65 -1.72
N THR A 157 -4.88 -5.16 -1.53
CA THR A 157 -6.10 -5.99 -1.49
C THR A 157 -7.10 -5.67 -2.60
N PRO A 158 -6.70 -5.57 -3.89
CA PRO A 158 -7.65 -5.37 -4.96
C PRO A 158 -8.59 -6.56 -5.12
N LEU A 159 -9.80 -6.30 -5.56
CA LEU A 159 -10.82 -7.31 -5.86
C LEU A 159 -10.61 -7.94 -7.23
N ASP A 160 -10.05 -7.16 -8.16
CA ASP A 160 -9.65 -7.59 -9.48
C ASP A 160 -8.54 -6.64 -9.98
N ASP A 161 -7.37 -7.18 -10.31
CA ASP A 161 -6.25 -6.39 -10.81
C ASP A 161 -5.31 -7.23 -11.68
N GLY A 162 -5.36 -7.02 -13.00
CA GLY A 162 -4.55 -7.78 -13.95
C GLY A 162 -3.04 -7.75 -13.65
N MET A 163 -2.51 -6.64 -13.11
CA MET A 163 -1.15 -6.57 -12.58
C MET A 163 -1.01 -5.43 -11.58
N ASN A 164 -0.53 -5.75 -10.38
CA ASN A 164 -0.33 -4.75 -9.35
C ASN A 164 1.14 -4.36 -9.20
N LEU A 165 1.56 -3.27 -9.85
CA LEU A 165 2.94 -2.78 -9.76
C LEU A 165 3.29 -2.24 -8.37
N VAL A 166 2.31 -1.70 -7.63
CA VAL A 166 2.49 -1.25 -6.23
C VAL A 166 3.09 -2.36 -5.36
N SER A 167 2.57 -3.59 -5.47
CA SER A 167 3.07 -4.74 -4.73
C SER A 167 4.51 -5.11 -5.09
N LYS A 168 4.87 -5.03 -6.38
CA LYS A 168 6.23 -5.30 -6.86
C LYS A 168 7.21 -4.21 -6.41
N GLU A 169 6.83 -2.94 -6.54
CA GLU A 169 7.60 -1.80 -6.06
C GLU A 169 7.85 -1.87 -4.55
N PHE A 170 6.83 -2.26 -3.77
CA PHE A 170 6.96 -2.45 -2.33
C PHE A 170 8.00 -3.52 -1.99
N VAL A 171 7.99 -4.67 -2.68
CA VAL A 171 8.98 -5.75 -2.46
C VAL A 171 10.39 -5.26 -2.76
N VAL A 172 10.58 -4.56 -3.89
CA VAL A 172 11.89 -4.01 -4.26
C VAL A 172 12.37 -2.99 -3.22
N ALA A 173 11.51 -2.05 -2.81
CA ALA A 173 11.88 -1.04 -1.83
C ALA A 173 12.14 -1.64 -0.43
N SER A 174 11.35 -2.62 -0.03
CA SER A 174 11.50 -3.32 1.26
C SER A 174 12.78 -4.13 1.33
N TYR A 175 13.25 -4.69 0.20
CA TYR A 175 14.51 -5.43 0.15
C TYR A 175 15.72 -4.62 0.63
N PHE A 176 15.73 -3.31 0.36
CA PHE A 176 16.80 -2.40 0.79
C PHE A 176 16.54 -1.73 2.15
N ALA A 177 15.47 -2.12 2.85
CA ALA A 177 15.18 -1.60 4.19
C ALA A 177 16.03 -2.35 5.26
N PRO A 178 16.58 -1.64 6.27
CA PRO A 178 17.29 -2.29 7.37
C PRO A 178 16.42 -3.29 8.15
N ASP A 179 15.13 -3.03 8.26
CA ASP A 179 14.10 -3.97 8.72
C ASP A 179 12.96 -3.97 7.68
N PRO A 180 12.84 -5.03 6.85
CA PRO A 180 11.85 -5.06 5.77
C PRO A 180 10.43 -5.14 6.32
N GLY A 181 9.51 -4.46 5.64
CA GLY A 181 8.08 -4.68 5.81
C GLY A 181 7.62 -5.98 5.14
N MET A 182 6.44 -6.46 5.52
CA MET A 182 5.81 -7.61 4.86
C MET A 182 4.68 -7.18 3.93
N LEU A 183 4.45 -7.94 2.85
CA LEU A 183 3.39 -7.72 1.88
C LEU A 183 2.21 -8.66 2.18
N VAL A 184 1.01 -8.09 2.33
CA VAL A 184 -0.26 -8.82 2.23
C VAL A 184 -0.84 -8.54 0.85
N LEU A 185 -1.15 -9.59 0.10
CA LEU A 185 -1.48 -9.48 -1.31
C LEU A 185 -2.74 -10.27 -1.64
N SER A 186 -3.68 -9.62 -2.32
CA SER A 186 -4.86 -10.30 -2.87
C SER A 186 -4.47 -11.41 -3.84
N GLN A 187 -5.08 -12.58 -3.71
CA GLN A 187 -5.01 -13.65 -4.72
C GLN A 187 -5.55 -13.21 -6.09
N PHE A 188 -6.36 -12.16 -6.15
CA PHE A 188 -6.91 -11.60 -7.40
C PHE A 188 -6.03 -10.53 -8.03
N ALA A 189 -4.85 -10.24 -7.46
CA ALA A 189 -3.84 -9.44 -8.12
C ALA A 189 -2.96 -10.35 -8.99
N GLY A 190 -2.75 -10.02 -10.26
CA GLY A 190 -1.89 -10.80 -11.15
C GLY A 190 -0.43 -10.87 -10.70
N SER A 191 0.02 -9.98 -9.81
CA SER A 191 1.34 -10.06 -9.17
C SER A 191 1.46 -11.19 -8.15
N SER A 192 0.36 -11.78 -7.68
CA SER A 192 0.37 -12.93 -6.75
C SER A 192 1.08 -14.16 -7.32
N ILE A 193 1.07 -14.29 -8.65
CA ILE A 193 1.77 -15.36 -9.39
C ILE A 193 3.29 -15.24 -9.23
N ASP A 194 3.81 -14.00 -9.16
CA ASP A 194 5.24 -13.73 -8.99
C ASP A 194 5.62 -13.65 -7.50
N LEU A 195 4.75 -13.07 -6.67
CA LEU A 195 5.04 -12.71 -5.28
C LEU A 195 4.55 -13.77 -4.28
N THR A 196 4.88 -15.04 -4.54
CA THR A 196 4.34 -16.21 -3.83
C THR A 196 4.70 -16.29 -2.35
N GLN A 197 5.79 -15.61 -1.92
CA GLN A 197 6.18 -15.57 -0.50
C GLN A 197 5.48 -14.46 0.31
N SER A 198 4.60 -13.68 -0.33
CA SER A 198 3.73 -12.74 0.37
C SER A 198 2.68 -13.46 1.21
N LEU A 199 1.98 -12.72 2.08
CA LEU A 199 0.80 -13.22 2.76
C LEU A 199 -0.38 -13.09 1.79
N ILE A 200 -0.57 -14.12 0.96
CA ILE A 200 -1.67 -14.19 0.01
C ILE A 200 -3.00 -14.32 0.75
N VAL A 201 -3.98 -13.52 0.38
CA VAL A 201 -5.30 -13.48 1.01
C VAL A 201 -6.43 -13.40 -0.01
N ASN A 202 -7.60 -13.94 0.34
CA ASN A 202 -8.86 -13.56 -0.29
C ASN A 202 -9.38 -12.23 0.33
N PRO A 203 -9.41 -11.11 -0.41
CA PRO A 203 -9.86 -9.82 0.11
C PRO A 203 -11.35 -9.76 0.48
N TYR A 204 -12.18 -10.70 0.03
CA TYR A 204 -13.58 -10.83 0.45
C TYR A 204 -13.70 -11.49 1.84
N ASN A 205 -12.67 -12.21 2.28
CA ASN A 205 -12.60 -12.80 3.60
C ASN A 205 -11.89 -11.85 4.57
N ILE A 206 -12.66 -11.00 5.24
CA ILE A 206 -12.15 -9.98 6.15
C ILE A 206 -11.25 -10.60 7.25
N ASP A 207 -11.64 -11.74 7.81
CA ASP A 207 -10.91 -12.37 8.91
C ASP A 207 -9.57 -12.96 8.48
N GLU A 208 -9.45 -13.38 7.23
CA GLU A 208 -8.20 -13.81 6.61
C GLU A 208 -7.25 -12.62 6.44
N VAL A 209 -7.76 -11.47 5.98
CA VAL A 209 -6.98 -10.22 5.93
C VAL A 209 -6.52 -9.79 7.32
N VAL A 210 -7.39 -9.86 8.33
CA VAL A 210 -7.05 -9.53 9.73
C VAL A 210 -5.95 -10.44 10.27
N SER A 211 -6.07 -11.75 10.01
CA SER A 211 -5.08 -12.74 10.41
C SER A 211 -3.73 -12.52 9.71
N ALA A 212 -3.75 -12.15 8.43
CA ALA A 212 -2.55 -11.78 7.67
C ALA A 212 -1.91 -10.48 8.17
N ILE A 213 -2.71 -9.48 8.57
CA ILE A 213 -2.21 -8.26 9.21
C ILE A 213 -1.45 -8.61 10.48
N LYS A 214 -2.08 -9.34 11.41
CA LYS A 214 -1.43 -9.75 12.67
C LYS A 214 -0.15 -10.55 12.41
N ARG A 215 -0.22 -11.57 11.54
CA ARG A 215 0.94 -12.39 11.17
C ARG A 215 2.06 -11.54 10.58
N GLY A 216 1.77 -10.64 9.66
CA GLY A 216 2.77 -9.80 9.00
C GLY A 216 3.42 -8.81 9.97
N LEU A 217 2.66 -8.29 10.94
CA LEU A 217 3.18 -7.48 12.02
C LEU A 217 4.06 -8.32 12.97
N GLU A 218 3.63 -9.49 13.41
CA GLU A 218 4.38 -10.30 14.38
C GLU A 218 5.55 -11.09 13.77
N MET A 219 5.67 -11.10 12.44
CA MET A 219 6.70 -11.85 11.73
C MET A 219 8.11 -11.36 12.10
N SER A 220 8.98 -12.31 12.44
CA SER A 220 10.37 -12.00 12.77
C SER A 220 11.10 -11.36 11.60
N LYS A 221 12.08 -10.49 11.91
CA LYS A 221 12.93 -9.85 10.89
C LYS A 221 13.58 -10.88 9.96
N GLN A 222 14.07 -11.99 10.50
CA GLN A 222 14.71 -13.05 9.72
C GLN A 222 13.76 -13.67 8.69
N GLU A 223 12.51 -13.95 9.07
CA GLU A 223 11.52 -14.51 8.15
C GLU A 223 11.13 -13.46 7.08
N LYS A 224 10.88 -12.20 7.47
CA LYS A 224 10.58 -11.12 6.52
C LYS A 224 11.70 -10.94 5.49
N THR A 225 12.95 -10.88 5.94
CA THR A 225 14.13 -10.77 5.06
C THR A 225 14.19 -11.93 4.07
N ARG A 226 14.00 -13.18 4.54
CA ARG A 226 14.01 -14.37 3.67
C ARG A 226 12.92 -14.29 2.59
N ARG A 227 11.68 -13.98 2.98
CA ARG A 227 10.52 -13.90 2.07
C ARG A 227 10.69 -12.78 1.03
N ILE A 228 11.09 -11.59 1.48
CA ILE A 228 11.32 -10.43 0.61
C ILE A 228 12.45 -10.69 -0.38
N LYS A 229 13.57 -11.30 0.07
CA LYS A 229 14.68 -11.68 -0.80
C LYS A 229 14.24 -12.60 -1.93
N VAL A 230 13.52 -13.69 -1.62
CA VAL A 230 13.04 -14.65 -2.64
C VAL A 230 12.13 -13.96 -3.66
N MET A 231 11.21 -13.10 -3.21
CA MET A 231 10.36 -12.35 -4.14
C MET A 231 11.15 -11.35 -4.97
N LYS A 232 12.15 -10.68 -4.40
CA LYS A 232 13.01 -9.75 -5.13
C LYS A 232 13.80 -10.46 -6.22
N GLU A 233 14.42 -11.60 -5.92
CA GLU A 233 15.12 -12.44 -6.90
C GLU A 233 14.18 -12.86 -8.04
N THR A 234 12.94 -13.26 -7.70
CA THR A 234 11.91 -13.57 -8.71
C THR A 234 11.58 -12.38 -9.62
N LEU A 235 11.57 -11.15 -9.08
CA LEU A 235 11.32 -9.94 -9.86
C LEU A 235 12.50 -9.55 -10.75
N ASP A 236 13.73 -9.82 -10.32
CA ASP A 236 14.94 -9.60 -11.13
C ASP A 236 15.00 -10.55 -12.32
N ASP A 237 14.63 -11.81 -12.08
CA ASP A 237 14.51 -12.82 -13.13
C ASP A 237 13.39 -12.48 -14.12
N ARG A 238 12.29 -11.87 -13.67
CA ARG A 238 11.12 -11.50 -14.51
C ARG A 238 11.07 -10.01 -14.82
N ASN A 239 12.19 -9.43 -15.24
CA ASN A 239 12.28 -8.01 -15.55
C ASN A 239 11.39 -7.59 -16.75
N MET A 240 11.07 -6.29 -16.86
CA MET A 240 10.19 -5.79 -17.93
C MET A 240 10.75 -6.02 -19.34
N TYR A 241 12.08 -6.07 -19.48
CA TYR A 241 12.75 -6.26 -20.76
C TYR A 241 12.55 -7.67 -21.30
N GLN A 242 12.66 -8.69 -20.44
CA GLN A 242 12.37 -10.08 -20.81
C GLN A 242 10.91 -10.26 -21.19
N TRP A 243 9.98 -9.63 -20.46
CA TRP A 243 8.56 -9.64 -20.85
C TRP A 243 8.35 -9.00 -22.23
N ALA A 244 8.92 -7.82 -22.48
CA ALA A 244 8.82 -7.12 -23.77
C ALA A 244 9.42 -7.95 -24.92
N GLN A 245 10.59 -8.55 -24.72
CA GLN A 245 11.21 -9.45 -25.70
C GLN A 245 10.35 -10.67 -25.99
N SER A 246 9.78 -11.31 -24.95
CA SER A 246 8.90 -12.47 -25.13
C SER A 246 7.62 -12.11 -25.89
N PHE A 247 7.04 -10.93 -25.63
CA PHE A 247 5.86 -10.45 -26.32
C PHE A 247 6.14 -10.21 -27.81
N VAL A 248 7.22 -9.50 -28.13
CA VAL A 248 7.63 -9.24 -29.52
C VAL A 248 7.92 -10.55 -30.25
N ARG A 249 8.67 -11.46 -29.63
CA ARG A 249 8.95 -12.79 -30.21
C ARG A 249 7.67 -13.56 -30.52
N ASN A 250 6.76 -13.66 -29.56
CA ASN A 250 5.48 -14.36 -29.75
C ASN A 250 4.62 -13.70 -30.83
N ALA A 251 4.64 -12.37 -30.93
CA ALA A 251 3.92 -11.64 -31.98
C ALA A 251 4.49 -11.93 -33.38
N VAL A 252 5.83 -11.95 -33.52
CA VAL A 252 6.51 -12.31 -34.77
C VAL A 252 6.21 -13.76 -35.17
N GLU A 253 6.28 -14.70 -34.22
CA GLU A 253 5.93 -16.10 -34.46
C GLU A 253 4.47 -16.27 -34.90
N ALA A 254 3.54 -15.55 -34.28
CA ALA A 254 2.13 -15.60 -34.65
C ALA A 254 1.86 -15.08 -36.07
N VAL A 255 2.59 -14.05 -36.52
CA VAL A 255 2.51 -13.54 -37.91
C VAL A 255 3.09 -14.57 -38.88
N ASN A 256 4.21 -15.20 -38.54
CA ASN A 256 4.85 -16.19 -39.41
C ASN A 256 4.01 -17.46 -39.57
N ARG A 257 3.32 -17.92 -38.51
CA ARG A 257 2.40 -19.07 -38.57
C ARG A 257 1.15 -18.85 -39.43
N LYS A 258 0.75 -17.60 -39.69
CA LYS A 258 -0.37 -17.27 -40.59
C LYS A 258 0.04 -17.15 -42.06
N ARG A 259 1.34 -17.16 -42.36
CA ARG A 259 1.88 -17.04 -43.72
C ARG A 259 2.30 -18.40 -44.31
N SER A 260 2.32 -19.45 -43.50
CA SER A 260 2.46 -20.86 -43.88
C SER A 260 1.10 -21.53 -43.98
#